data_AF-A0A368L918-F1
#
_entry.id   AF-A0A368L918-F1
#
_cell.length_a   1.000
_cell.length_b   1.000
_cell.length_c   1.000
_cell.angle_alpha   90.00
_cell.angle_beta   90.00
_cell.angle_gamma   90.00
#
_symmetry.space_group_name_H-M   'P 1'
#
loop_
_entity.id
_entity.type
_entity.pdbx_description
1 polymer ?
#
loop_
_entity_poly.entity_id
_entity_poly.type
_entity_poly.pdbx_seq_one_letter_code
_entity_poly.pdbx_strand_id
1 'polypeptide(L)'
;MSQNVTPPPSPMAPTPAPQAPKQKNIVGLIALIVGIVGFVFACIPGALIVGWLLLPVALILGIVALCLRGKSKWAGLVGLILSVVGSIVGGIVFFAVVATAFDDAFDDASGGDTVITEEVTSEDEGASDEEPAATEDDGEAAEKGTRENPVSFDATTENDDWTVTLADFNPDATANVESDGYTTETAGDDQVWITFTPTVTYHGDDSGLAVEVSFAYAAPDGTVINTFDAMAMLDDGFDSAAELYDGGTTTGRIALLVPNDLDGGLLRVTPGILADDVFVSLP
;
A
#
# COMPACT_ATOMS: atom_id res chain seq x y z
N MET A 1 30.49 30.58 -106.14
CA MET A 1 29.79 29.29 -105.91
C MET A 1 30.47 28.64 -104.72
N SER A 2 29.75 28.58 -103.60
CA SER A 2 30.27 28.32 -102.24
C SER A 2 30.72 26.88 -102.03
N GLN A 3 31.88 26.70 -101.37
CA GLN A 3 32.33 25.40 -100.86
C GLN A 3 31.52 25.03 -99.62
N ASN A 4 30.95 23.83 -99.63
CA ASN A 4 30.16 23.26 -98.55
C ASN A 4 31.10 22.52 -97.58
N VAL A 5 31.37 23.09 -96.41
CA VAL A 5 32.20 22.47 -95.37
C VAL A 5 31.28 21.66 -94.45
N THR A 6 31.48 20.34 -94.38
CA THR A 6 30.79 19.45 -93.43
C THR A 6 31.28 19.67 -91.99
N PRO A 7 30.39 19.75 -90.98
CA PRO A 7 30.78 19.92 -89.58
C PRO A 7 31.27 18.59 -88.95
N PRO A 8 32.14 18.64 -87.92
CA PRO A 8 32.69 17.46 -87.24
C PRO A 8 31.65 16.76 -86.33
N PRO A 9 31.78 15.45 -86.06
CA PRO A 9 30.83 14.71 -85.23
C PRO A 9 30.90 15.14 -83.77
N SER A 10 29.73 15.31 -83.15
CA SER A 10 29.56 15.71 -81.75
C SER A 10 29.90 14.56 -80.77
N PRO A 11 30.49 14.83 -79.60
CA PRO A 11 30.77 13.79 -78.60
C PRO A 11 29.49 13.22 -77.98
N MET A 12 29.37 11.90 -77.93
CA MET A 12 28.30 11.17 -77.23
C MET A 12 28.37 11.46 -75.72
N ALA A 13 27.23 11.83 -75.13
CA ALA A 13 27.08 11.98 -73.69
C ALA A 13 27.18 10.61 -72.98
N PRO A 14 27.76 10.54 -71.76
CA PRO A 14 27.90 9.29 -71.02
C PRO A 14 26.53 8.81 -70.48
N THR A 15 26.21 7.54 -70.73
CA THR A 15 25.00 6.87 -70.24
C THR A 15 25.06 6.70 -68.71
N PRO A 16 23.97 6.95 -67.95
CA PRO A 16 23.95 6.73 -66.49
C PRO A 16 24.16 5.25 -66.16
N ALA A 17 25.09 4.96 -65.24
CA ALA A 17 25.28 3.61 -64.72
C ALA A 17 24.04 3.14 -63.92
N PRO A 18 23.62 1.86 -64.03
CA PRO A 18 22.51 1.34 -63.24
C PRO A 18 22.82 1.41 -61.74
N GLN A 19 21.97 2.08 -60.96
CA GLN A 19 22.07 2.04 -59.51
C GLN A 19 21.79 0.61 -59.03
N ALA A 20 22.79 -0.02 -58.40
CA ALA A 20 22.64 -1.36 -57.84
C ALA A 20 21.44 -1.40 -56.85
N PRO A 21 20.58 -2.43 -56.92
CA PRO A 21 19.38 -2.49 -56.08
C PRO A 21 19.77 -2.48 -54.60
N LYS A 22 19.12 -1.63 -53.80
CA LYS A 22 19.31 -1.55 -52.34
C LYS A 22 19.08 -2.94 -51.72
N GLN A 23 20.14 -3.54 -51.21
CA GLN A 23 20.08 -4.84 -50.53
C GLN A 23 19.29 -4.73 -49.22
N LYS A 24 18.33 -5.62 -49.00
CA LYS A 24 17.47 -5.64 -47.81
C LYS A 24 18.27 -5.99 -46.55
N ASN A 25 17.99 -5.28 -45.44
CA ASN A 25 18.67 -5.49 -44.16
C ASN A 25 17.91 -6.49 -43.29
N ILE A 26 18.20 -7.79 -43.47
CA ILE A 26 17.52 -8.89 -42.76
C ILE A 26 17.69 -8.77 -41.23
N VAL A 27 18.87 -8.35 -40.76
CA VAL A 27 19.14 -8.14 -39.32
C VAL A 27 18.26 -7.02 -38.76
N GLY A 28 18.08 -5.93 -39.51
CA GLY A 28 17.18 -4.84 -39.12
C GLY A 28 15.70 -5.25 -39.10
N LEU A 29 15.29 -6.17 -40.00
CA LEU A 29 13.93 -6.72 -39.99
C LEU A 29 13.70 -7.62 -38.77
N ILE A 30 14.69 -8.47 -38.42
CA ILE A 30 14.62 -9.31 -37.22
C ILE A 30 14.58 -8.42 -35.97
N ALA A 31 15.43 -7.40 -35.88
CA ALA A 31 15.40 -6.43 -34.78
C ALA A 31 14.04 -5.74 -34.64
N LEU A 32 13.42 -5.36 -35.77
CA LEU A 32 12.08 -4.78 -35.79
C LEU A 32 11.02 -5.77 -35.27
N ILE A 33 11.01 -7.02 -35.76
CA ILE A 33 10.03 -8.03 -35.35
C ILE A 33 10.19 -8.34 -33.85
N VAL A 34 11.42 -8.56 -33.39
CA VAL A 34 11.72 -8.83 -31.98
C VAL A 34 11.33 -7.64 -31.11
N GLY A 35 11.56 -6.40 -31.58
CA GLY A 35 11.13 -5.18 -30.89
C GLY A 35 9.61 -5.04 -30.80
N ILE A 36 8.87 -5.33 -31.86
CA ILE A 36 7.40 -5.32 -31.86
C ILE A 36 6.86 -6.38 -30.90
N VAL A 37 7.38 -7.60 -30.98
CA VAL A 37 6.94 -8.71 -30.12
C VAL A 37 7.27 -8.40 -28.66
N GLY A 38 8.47 -7.90 -28.37
CA GLY A 38 8.87 -7.46 -27.03
C GLY A 38 8.00 -6.33 -26.49
N PHE A 39 7.66 -5.34 -27.33
CA PHE A 39 6.75 -4.24 -26.98
C PHE A 39 5.36 -4.75 -26.61
N VAL A 40 4.78 -5.63 -27.42
CA VAL A 40 3.45 -6.20 -27.17
C VAL A 40 3.44 -6.98 -25.86
N PHE A 41 4.45 -7.82 -25.61
CA PHE A 41 4.54 -8.57 -24.36
C PHE A 41 4.83 -7.68 -23.14
N ALA A 42 5.55 -6.58 -23.30
CA ALA A 42 5.79 -5.62 -22.24
C ALA A 42 4.51 -4.84 -21.83
N CYS A 43 3.50 -4.77 -22.71
CA CYS A 43 2.23 -4.11 -22.43
C CYS A 43 1.18 -5.05 -21.81
N ILE A 44 1.45 -6.35 -21.67
CA ILE A 44 0.50 -7.33 -21.13
C ILE A 44 0.93 -7.72 -19.70
N PRO A 45 0.11 -7.40 -18.68
CA PRO A 45 0.33 -7.88 -17.31
C PRO A 45 0.47 -9.41 -17.28
N GLY A 46 1.50 -9.92 -16.60
CA GLY A 46 1.82 -11.36 -16.55
C GLY A 46 2.77 -11.87 -17.65
N ALA A 47 2.84 -11.22 -18.82
CA ALA A 47 3.81 -11.56 -19.87
C ALA A 47 5.02 -10.61 -19.92
N LEU A 48 5.05 -9.62 -19.04
CA LEU A 48 6.04 -8.54 -19.00
C LEU A 48 7.48 -9.05 -18.86
N ILE A 49 7.70 -10.16 -18.14
CA ILE A 49 9.02 -10.82 -17.99
C ILE A 49 9.62 -11.18 -19.36
N VAL A 50 8.79 -11.64 -20.30
CA VAL A 50 9.21 -11.98 -21.66
C VAL A 50 9.54 -10.72 -22.46
N GLY A 51 8.73 -9.66 -22.29
CA GLY A 51 8.98 -8.34 -22.87
C GLY A 51 10.32 -7.76 -22.41
N TRP A 52 10.64 -7.88 -21.12
CA TRP A 52 11.89 -7.41 -20.51
C TRP A 52 13.14 -8.13 -21.04
N LEU A 53 13.02 -9.39 -21.44
CA LEU A 53 14.12 -10.12 -22.06
C LEU A 53 14.25 -9.79 -23.57
N LEU A 54 13.13 -9.62 -24.27
CA LEU A 54 13.12 -9.38 -25.72
C LEU A 54 13.50 -7.94 -26.10
N LEU A 55 13.11 -6.93 -25.30
CA LEU A 55 13.38 -5.51 -25.61
C LEU A 55 14.87 -5.14 -25.60
N PRO A 56 15.71 -5.58 -24.63
CA PRO A 56 17.16 -5.38 -24.67
C PRO A 56 17.81 -6.11 -25.86
N VAL A 57 17.33 -7.32 -26.19
CA VAL A 57 17.81 -8.06 -27.36
C VAL A 57 17.48 -7.30 -28.65
N ALA A 58 16.27 -6.73 -28.76
CA ALA A 58 15.87 -5.88 -29.87
C ALA A 58 16.74 -4.60 -29.96
N LEU A 59 17.08 -3.99 -28.83
CA LEU A 59 17.96 -2.82 -28.75
C LEU A 59 19.34 -3.15 -29.35
N ILE A 60 19.95 -4.25 -28.90
CA ILE A 60 21.28 -4.69 -29.35
C ILE A 60 21.25 -5.01 -30.84
N LEU A 61 20.25 -5.77 -31.31
CA LEU A 61 20.09 -6.11 -32.72
C LEU A 61 19.83 -4.86 -33.59
N GLY A 62 19.12 -3.86 -33.06
CA GLY A 62 18.88 -2.56 -33.69
C GLY A 62 20.17 -1.76 -33.86
N ILE A 63 20.99 -1.66 -32.82
CA ILE A 63 22.31 -1.00 -32.86
C ILE A 63 23.22 -1.69 -33.88
N VAL A 64 23.30 -3.03 -33.86
CA VAL A 64 24.10 -3.80 -34.82
C VAL A 64 23.62 -3.54 -36.26
N ALA A 65 22.31 -3.53 -36.50
CA ALA A 65 21.71 -3.28 -37.81
C ALA A 65 22.06 -1.90 -38.41
N LEU A 66 22.28 -0.89 -37.57
CA LEU A 66 22.69 0.47 -37.98
C LEU A 66 24.17 0.55 -38.41
N CYS A 67 25.01 -0.34 -37.87
CA CYS A 67 26.44 -0.42 -38.20
C CYS A 67 26.74 -1.15 -39.52
N LEU A 68 25.77 -1.84 -40.15
CA LEU A 68 26.00 -2.50 -41.45
C LEU A 68 26.09 -1.49 -42.61
N ARG A 69 27.25 -1.47 -43.30
CA ARG A 69 27.48 -0.65 -44.50
C ARG A 69 26.79 -1.24 -45.74
N GLY A 70 26.21 -0.39 -46.57
CA GLY A 70 25.60 -0.76 -47.88
C GLY A 70 24.14 -1.23 -47.85
N LYS A 71 23.49 -1.27 -46.68
CA LYS A 71 22.10 -1.77 -46.51
C LYS A 71 21.15 -0.66 -46.06
N SER A 72 19.84 -0.85 -46.23
CA SER A 72 18.81 0.07 -45.72
C SER A 72 18.84 0.14 -44.19
N LYS A 73 18.95 1.36 -43.63
CA LYS A 73 19.06 1.61 -42.18
C LYS A 73 17.74 1.91 -41.48
N TRP A 74 16.67 2.16 -42.26
CA TRP A 74 15.35 2.57 -41.74
C TRP A 74 14.77 1.55 -40.76
N ALA A 75 14.85 0.26 -41.06
CA ALA A 75 14.34 -0.79 -40.17
C ALA A 75 15.10 -0.85 -38.83
N GLY A 76 16.43 -0.61 -38.84
CA GLY A 76 17.24 -0.57 -37.61
C GLY A 76 16.95 0.65 -36.74
N LEU A 77 16.71 1.82 -37.36
CA LEU A 77 16.35 3.05 -36.63
C LEU A 77 14.96 2.92 -35.98
N VAL A 78 13.98 2.41 -36.71
CA VAL A 78 12.63 2.18 -36.17
C VAL A 78 12.67 1.13 -35.06
N GLY A 79 13.40 0.02 -35.24
CA GLY A 79 13.57 -0.99 -34.19
C GLY A 79 14.25 -0.44 -32.92
N LEU A 80 15.26 0.42 -33.07
CA LEU A 80 15.91 1.09 -31.94
C LEU A 80 14.94 2.00 -31.17
N ILE A 81 14.23 2.89 -31.88
CA ILE A 81 13.27 3.82 -31.26
C ILE A 81 12.15 3.04 -30.58
N LEU A 82 11.62 2.01 -31.24
CA LEU A 82 10.56 1.16 -30.70
C LEU A 82 11.03 0.40 -29.45
N SER A 83 12.29 -0.03 -29.43
CA SER A 83 12.89 -0.67 -28.25
C SER A 83 13.04 0.30 -27.07
N VAL A 84 13.52 1.53 -27.30
CA VAL A 84 13.64 2.54 -26.23
C VAL A 84 12.26 2.93 -25.69
N VAL A 85 11.31 3.24 -26.57
CA VAL A 85 9.94 3.59 -26.18
C VAL A 85 9.26 2.41 -25.49
N GLY A 86 9.46 1.19 -26.00
CA GLY A 86 8.93 -0.03 -25.40
C GLY A 86 9.46 -0.31 -24.01
N SER A 87 10.75 -0.08 -23.78
CA SER A 87 11.33 -0.22 -22.43
C SER A 87 10.81 0.84 -21.47
N ILE A 88 10.59 2.08 -21.91
CA ILE A 88 10.02 3.14 -21.07
C ILE A 88 8.56 2.81 -20.72
N VAL A 89 7.73 2.51 -21.72
CA VAL A 89 6.31 2.19 -21.52
C VAL A 89 6.16 0.90 -20.70
N GLY A 90 6.93 -0.14 -21.03
CA GLY A 90 6.95 -1.39 -20.27
C GLY A 90 7.43 -1.19 -18.83
N GLY A 91 8.41 -0.32 -18.61
CA GLY A 91 8.85 0.07 -17.28
C GLY A 91 7.73 0.74 -16.48
N ILE A 92 7.01 1.69 -17.07
CA ILE A 92 5.88 2.37 -16.41
C ILE A 92 4.76 1.38 -16.06
N VAL A 93 4.36 0.52 -17.00
CA VAL A 93 3.32 -0.49 -16.77
C VAL A 93 3.75 -1.48 -15.70
N PHE A 94 5.02 -1.91 -15.70
CA PHE A 94 5.55 -2.79 -14.65
C PHE A 94 5.47 -2.12 -13.28
N PHE A 95 6.00 -0.90 -13.15
CA PHE A 95 5.96 -0.17 -11.89
C PHE A 95 4.54 0.09 -11.41
N ALA A 96 3.61 0.39 -12.33
CA ALA A 96 2.20 0.54 -11.98
C ALA A 96 1.59 -0.75 -11.44
N VAL A 97 1.78 -1.89 -12.13
CA VAL A 97 1.25 -3.19 -11.68
C VAL A 97 1.87 -3.65 -10.35
N VAL A 98 3.16 -3.39 -10.18
CA VAL A 98 3.86 -3.70 -8.94
C VAL A 98 3.37 -2.80 -7.81
N ALA A 99 3.22 -1.50 -8.06
CA ALA A 99 2.66 -0.56 -7.09
C ALA A 99 1.24 -0.97 -6.68
N THR A 100 0.35 -1.25 -7.63
CA THR A 100 -1.01 -1.71 -7.30
C THR A 100 -1.00 -3.01 -6.51
N ALA A 101 -0.14 -3.97 -6.86
CA ALA A 101 -0.04 -5.21 -6.10
C ALA A 101 0.53 -5.02 -4.68
N PHE A 102 1.34 -3.98 -4.46
CA PHE A 102 1.79 -3.60 -3.12
C PHE A 102 0.72 -2.84 -2.35
N ASP A 103 -0.02 -1.94 -3.01
CA ASP A 103 -1.12 -1.20 -2.40
C ASP A 103 -2.24 -2.17 -1.98
N ASP A 104 -2.67 -3.07 -2.88
CA ASP A 104 -3.66 -4.12 -2.58
C ASP A 104 -3.21 -5.02 -1.41
N ALA A 105 -1.92 -5.38 -1.36
CA ALA A 105 -1.39 -6.22 -0.28
C ALA A 105 -1.24 -5.47 1.05
N PHE A 106 -1.14 -4.15 1.02
CA PHE A 106 -1.11 -3.33 2.23
C PHE A 106 -2.52 -3.14 2.78
N ASP A 107 -3.48 -2.85 1.90
CA ASP A 107 -4.91 -2.74 2.20
C ASP A 107 -5.45 -4.02 2.84
N ASP A 108 -5.13 -5.18 2.25
CA ASP A 108 -5.48 -6.52 2.75
C ASP A 108 -4.78 -6.84 4.09
N ALA A 109 -3.61 -6.26 4.37
CA ALA A 109 -2.88 -6.49 5.62
C ALA A 109 -3.23 -5.48 6.72
N SER A 110 -3.81 -4.33 6.37
CA SER A 110 -4.33 -3.33 7.30
C SER A 110 -5.80 -3.53 7.62
N GLY A 111 -6.51 -4.36 6.85
CA GLY A 111 -7.95 -4.53 6.93
C GLY A 111 -8.69 -3.28 6.44
N GLY A 112 -8.13 -2.52 5.50
CA GLY A 112 -8.72 -1.28 4.99
C GLY A 112 -8.75 -0.11 5.99
N ASP A 113 -9.62 0.87 5.72
CA ASP A 113 -9.78 2.08 6.54
C ASP A 113 -10.48 1.76 7.88
N THR A 114 -9.94 2.27 8.98
CA THR A 114 -10.55 2.11 10.31
C THR A 114 -11.70 3.11 10.51
N VAL A 115 -12.89 2.61 10.79
CA VAL A 115 -14.11 3.35 11.11
C VAL A 115 -14.38 3.30 12.62
N ILE A 116 -14.88 4.41 13.16
CA ILE A 116 -15.20 4.54 14.59
C ILE A 116 -16.68 4.89 14.75
N THR A 117 -17.38 4.10 15.56
CA THR A 117 -18.79 4.34 15.91
C THR A 117 -18.91 4.66 17.40
N GLU A 118 -19.49 5.83 17.71
CA GLU A 118 -19.82 6.25 19.08
C GLU A 118 -21.34 6.44 19.21
N GLU A 119 -21.94 5.87 20.27
CA GLU A 119 -23.31 6.24 20.62
C GLU A 119 -23.29 7.62 21.27
N VAL A 120 -23.75 8.64 20.55
CA VAL A 120 -23.86 9.99 21.09
C VAL A 120 -25.00 10.01 22.11
N THR A 121 -24.72 9.81 23.39
CA THR A 121 -25.57 10.36 24.46
C THR A 121 -25.46 11.87 24.40
N SER A 122 -26.36 12.49 23.63
CA SER A 122 -26.55 13.93 23.65
C SER A 122 -27.22 14.33 24.96
N GLU A 123 -26.42 14.64 25.98
CA GLU A 123 -26.86 15.53 27.05
C GLU A 123 -26.91 16.97 26.49
N ASP A 124 -27.98 17.30 25.76
CA ASP A 124 -28.42 18.68 25.58
C ASP A 124 -29.91 18.78 25.97
N GLU A 125 -30.12 19.33 27.17
CA GLU A 125 -31.44 19.74 27.63
C GLU A 125 -31.94 20.92 26.79
N GLY A 126 -32.95 20.70 25.95
CA GLY A 126 -33.98 21.74 25.72
C GLY A 126 -34.45 21.98 24.30
N ALA A 127 -35.49 21.22 23.91
CA ALA A 127 -36.68 21.65 23.17
C ALA A 127 -36.54 22.62 21.96
N SER A 128 -36.86 22.14 20.76
CA SER A 128 -38.19 22.29 20.15
C SER A 128 -38.15 21.83 18.68
N ASP A 129 -39.22 21.15 18.25
CA ASP A 129 -39.60 20.89 16.87
C ASP A 129 -39.44 22.15 15.99
N GLU A 130 -38.60 22.08 14.96
CA GLU A 130 -38.76 22.72 13.65
C GLU A 130 -37.64 22.24 12.70
N GLU A 131 -37.99 21.41 11.73
CA GLU A 131 -37.20 21.26 10.49
C GLU A 131 -37.31 22.60 9.72
N PRO A 132 -36.21 23.22 9.22
CA PRO A 132 -35.53 22.67 8.04
C PRO A 132 -34.03 23.05 7.84
N ALA A 133 -33.51 22.44 6.77
CA ALA A 133 -32.46 22.91 5.87
C ALA A 133 -31.05 22.37 6.12
N ALA A 134 -30.62 21.55 5.16
CA ALA A 134 -29.23 21.26 4.86
C ALA A 134 -28.42 22.56 4.75
N THR A 135 -27.68 22.86 5.79
CA THR A 135 -26.44 23.62 5.70
C THR A 135 -25.32 22.61 5.55
N GLU A 136 -24.76 22.55 4.34
CA GLU A 136 -23.41 22.05 4.14
C GLU A 136 -22.48 22.97 4.94
N ASP A 137 -22.15 22.53 6.14
CA ASP A 137 -21.03 23.07 6.91
C ASP A 137 -19.78 22.32 6.44
N ASP A 138 -19.08 22.95 5.51
CA ASP A 138 -17.79 22.54 4.95
C ASP A 138 -16.66 22.89 5.95
N GLY A 139 -16.84 22.48 7.20
CA GLY A 139 -15.81 22.39 8.21
C GLY A 139 -15.41 20.93 8.27
N GLU A 140 -14.22 20.59 7.78
CA GLU A 140 -13.60 19.28 7.97
C GLU A 140 -13.60 19.00 9.47
N ALA A 141 -14.60 18.22 9.92
CA ALA A 141 -14.72 17.84 11.32
C ALA A 141 -13.41 17.17 11.70
N ALA A 142 -12.78 17.63 12.78
CA ALA A 142 -11.50 17.08 13.21
C ALA A 142 -11.61 15.56 13.27
N GLU A 143 -10.69 14.88 12.58
CA GLU A 143 -10.67 13.42 12.49
C GLU A 143 -10.68 12.82 13.90
N LYS A 144 -11.69 11.98 14.16
CA LYS A 144 -11.85 11.31 15.46
C LYS A 144 -10.87 10.15 15.58
N GLY A 145 -10.53 9.79 16.81
CA GLY A 145 -9.62 8.68 17.09
C GLY A 145 -8.16 9.04 16.94
N THR A 146 -7.85 10.31 16.72
CA THR A 146 -6.48 10.84 16.70
C THR A 146 -6.02 11.16 18.13
N ARG A 147 -4.71 11.35 18.34
CA ARG A 147 -4.18 11.74 19.66
C ARG A 147 -4.75 13.08 20.14
N GLU A 148 -4.98 14.00 19.21
CA GLU A 148 -5.50 15.35 19.48
C GLU A 148 -7.03 15.37 19.64
N ASN A 149 -7.74 14.35 19.14
CA ASN A 149 -9.18 14.21 19.21
C ASN A 149 -9.58 12.73 19.46
N PRO A 150 -9.24 12.19 20.64
CA PRO A 150 -9.50 10.79 20.97
C PRO A 150 -11.00 10.51 21.09
N VAL A 151 -11.38 9.25 20.91
CA VAL A 151 -12.76 8.79 21.09
C VAL A 151 -13.03 8.38 22.54
N SER A 152 -14.31 8.23 22.87
CA SER A 152 -14.78 7.69 24.14
C SER A 152 -14.41 6.22 24.33
N PHE A 153 -14.33 5.76 25.58
CA PHE A 153 -13.89 4.39 25.90
C PHE A 153 -14.83 3.30 25.39
N ASP A 154 -16.11 3.61 25.28
CA ASP A 154 -17.18 2.74 24.78
C ASP A 154 -17.35 2.80 23.25
N ALA A 155 -16.52 3.57 22.55
CA ALA A 155 -16.49 3.59 21.10
C ALA A 155 -16.17 2.19 20.54
N THR A 156 -16.82 1.87 19.41
CA THR A 156 -16.49 0.69 18.61
C THR A 156 -15.49 1.09 17.52
N THR A 157 -14.38 0.37 17.46
CA THR A 157 -13.37 0.50 16.40
C THR A 157 -13.51 -0.68 15.44
N GLU A 158 -13.70 -0.41 14.16
CA GLU A 158 -13.98 -1.44 13.14
C GLU A 158 -13.18 -1.16 11.87
N ASN A 159 -12.68 -2.19 11.21
CA ASN A 159 -12.21 -2.14 9.83
C ASN A 159 -12.76 -3.37 9.09
N ASP A 160 -12.28 -3.66 7.88
CA ASP A 160 -12.79 -4.79 7.07
C ASP A 160 -12.53 -6.15 7.73
N ASP A 161 -11.51 -6.27 8.59
CA ASP A 161 -11.10 -7.54 9.21
C ASP A 161 -11.48 -7.68 10.69
N TRP A 162 -11.59 -6.59 11.43
CA TRP A 162 -11.63 -6.62 12.89
C TRP A 162 -12.60 -5.59 13.46
N THR A 163 -13.51 -6.05 14.33
CA THR A 163 -14.28 -5.18 15.23
C THR A 163 -13.76 -5.31 16.66
N VAL A 164 -13.51 -4.18 17.31
CA VAL A 164 -13.01 -4.08 18.69
C VAL A 164 -13.93 -3.21 19.54
N THR A 165 -14.30 -3.72 20.71
CA THR A 165 -15.00 -2.97 21.76
C THR A 165 -14.30 -3.16 23.09
N LEU A 166 -14.38 -2.17 23.97
CA LEU A 166 -13.71 -2.16 25.26
C LEU A 166 -14.72 -2.07 26.41
N ALA A 167 -14.46 -2.81 27.48
CA ALA A 167 -15.29 -2.82 28.67
C ALA A 167 -14.43 -2.89 29.95
N ASP A 168 -15.08 -2.73 31.10
CA ASP A 168 -14.53 -3.04 32.43
C ASP A 168 -13.17 -2.39 32.74
N PHE A 169 -13.00 -1.12 32.39
CA PHE A 169 -11.79 -0.38 32.74
C PHE A 169 -11.62 -0.29 34.27
N ASN A 170 -10.41 -0.59 34.73
CA ASN A 170 -9.99 -0.38 36.11
C ASN A 170 -8.65 0.39 36.13
N PRO A 171 -8.63 1.63 36.66
CA PRO A 171 -7.43 2.47 36.71
C PRO A 171 -6.41 2.06 37.77
N ASP A 172 -6.80 1.21 38.74
CA ASP A 172 -5.86 0.62 39.71
C ASP A 172 -6.22 -0.84 39.95
N ALA A 173 -5.63 -1.69 39.14
CA ALA A 173 -5.77 -3.15 39.17
C ALA A 173 -4.55 -3.84 39.76
N THR A 174 -3.59 -3.12 40.36
CA THR A 174 -2.31 -3.68 40.83
C THR A 174 -2.50 -4.88 41.75
N ALA A 175 -3.35 -4.73 42.78
CA ALA A 175 -3.65 -5.81 43.71
C ALA A 175 -4.32 -7.02 43.04
N ASN A 176 -5.17 -6.79 42.03
CA ASN A 176 -5.88 -7.86 41.31
C ASN A 176 -4.91 -8.59 40.37
N VAL A 177 -4.16 -7.86 39.54
CA VAL A 177 -3.21 -8.42 38.57
C VAL A 177 -2.10 -9.22 39.26
N GLU A 178 -1.56 -8.72 40.36
CA GLU A 178 -0.50 -9.42 41.10
C GLU A 178 -1.00 -10.62 41.92
N SER A 179 -2.32 -10.77 42.09
CA SER A 179 -2.92 -11.92 42.80
C SER A 179 -3.59 -12.94 41.89
N ASP A 180 -4.08 -12.54 40.71
CA ASP A 180 -4.80 -13.39 39.76
C ASP A 180 -3.87 -14.28 38.90
N GLY A 181 -2.57 -13.94 38.76
CA GLY A 181 -1.74 -14.62 37.77
C GLY A 181 -0.23 -14.42 37.89
N TYR A 182 0.46 -14.61 36.78
CA TYR A 182 1.91 -14.41 36.67
C TYR A 182 2.20 -13.08 35.99
N THR A 183 3.02 -12.24 36.62
CA THR A 183 3.57 -11.03 36.00
C THR A 183 5.08 -11.16 35.81
N THR A 184 5.63 -10.51 34.78
CA THR A 184 7.09 -10.41 34.60
C THR A 184 7.71 -9.34 35.49
N GLU A 185 6.93 -8.32 35.84
CA GLU A 185 7.33 -7.17 36.65
C GLU A 185 6.36 -6.96 37.81
N THR A 186 6.83 -6.33 38.88
CA THR A 186 6.01 -5.86 40.01
C THR A 186 5.85 -4.34 39.88
N ALA A 187 4.67 -3.81 40.18
CA ALA A 187 4.47 -2.36 40.07
C ALA A 187 5.38 -1.59 41.05
N GLY A 188 6.11 -0.60 40.54
CA GLY A 188 6.87 0.35 41.35
C GLY A 188 5.97 1.40 42.03
N ASP A 189 6.57 2.24 42.89
CA ASP A 189 5.85 3.29 43.63
C ASP A 189 5.20 4.35 42.70
N ASP A 190 5.72 4.50 41.47
CA ASP A 190 5.27 5.43 40.43
C ASP A 190 4.51 4.75 39.28
N GLN A 191 4.19 3.46 39.43
CA GLN A 191 3.51 2.67 38.42
C GLN A 191 2.24 2.03 38.97
N VAL A 192 1.32 1.70 38.08
CA VAL A 192 0.08 1.00 38.39
C VAL A 192 -0.25 0.03 37.26
N TRP A 193 -0.78 -1.14 37.60
CA TRP A 193 -1.42 -1.97 36.59
C TRP A 193 -2.81 -1.41 36.32
N ILE A 194 -3.10 -1.04 35.08
CA ILE A 194 -4.48 -0.81 34.62
C ILE A 194 -5.00 -2.08 33.95
N THR A 195 -6.30 -2.32 34.01
CA THR A 195 -6.93 -3.41 33.24
C THR A 195 -8.14 -2.93 32.47
N PHE A 196 -8.44 -3.63 31.37
CA PHE A 196 -9.68 -3.50 30.60
C PHE A 196 -9.95 -4.82 29.88
N THR A 197 -11.19 -5.01 29.44
CA THR A 197 -11.65 -6.23 28.76
C THR A 197 -12.02 -5.91 27.32
N PRO A 198 -11.12 -6.12 26.35
CA PRO A 198 -11.49 -6.06 24.95
C PRO A 198 -12.37 -7.26 24.55
N THR A 199 -13.28 -7.00 23.62
CA THR A 199 -13.93 -8.03 22.80
C THR A 199 -13.58 -7.77 21.36
N VAL A 200 -12.96 -8.76 20.71
CA VAL A 200 -12.43 -8.68 19.36
C VAL A 200 -13.14 -9.72 18.49
N THR A 201 -13.70 -9.29 17.37
CA THR A 201 -14.39 -10.15 16.39
C THR A 201 -13.70 -10.06 15.04
N TYR A 202 -13.45 -11.20 14.40
CA TYR A 202 -12.85 -11.27 13.07
C TYR A 202 -13.92 -11.32 11.97
N HIS A 203 -13.68 -10.62 10.86
CA HIS A 203 -14.56 -10.45 9.71
C HIS A 203 -13.91 -10.79 8.36
N GLY A 204 -12.59 -11.05 8.34
CA GLY A 204 -11.87 -11.35 7.11
C GLY A 204 -12.22 -12.72 6.50
N ASP A 205 -11.88 -12.89 5.23
CA ASP A 205 -12.33 -14.02 4.39
C ASP A 205 -11.77 -15.39 4.82
N ASP A 206 -10.60 -15.43 5.47
CA ASP A 206 -9.92 -16.65 5.90
C ASP A 206 -10.00 -16.81 7.44
N SER A 207 -8.87 -16.75 8.14
CA SER A 207 -8.78 -16.78 9.59
C SER A 207 -7.67 -15.85 10.06
N GLY A 208 -7.97 -15.03 11.06
CA GLY A 208 -7.03 -14.11 11.69
C GLY A 208 -6.61 -14.59 13.08
N LEU A 209 -5.43 -14.17 13.53
CA LEU A 209 -5.01 -14.37 14.91
C LEU A 209 -5.35 -13.13 15.75
N ALA A 210 -5.92 -13.32 16.94
CA ALA A 210 -6.27 -12.21 17.83
C ALA A 210 -5.05 -11.34 18.25
N VAL A 211 -3.83 -11.86 18.14
CA VAL A 211 -2.57 -11.11 18.36
C VAL A 211 -2.33 -10.00 17.33
N GLU A 212 -3.02 -10.03 16.19
CA GLU A 212 -2.97 -8.97 15.19
C GLU A 212 -3.58 -7.67 15.71
N VAL A 213 -4.58 -7.78 16.59
CA VAL A 213 -5.14 -6.64 17.31
C VAL A 213 -4.26 -6.32 18.51
N SER A 214 -3.76 -5.09 18.56
CA SER A 214 -2.82 -4.66 19.60
C SER A 214 -3.38 -3.54 20.47
N PHE A 215 -2.96 -3.54 21.73
CA PHE A 215 -3.37 -2.55 22.73
C PHE A 215 -2.14 -1.96 23.41
N ALA A 216 -2.12 -0.65 23.58
CA ALA A 216 -1.05 0.05 24.27
C ALA A 216 -1.56 1.29 25.01
N TYR A 217 -0.83 1.73 26.01
CA TYR A 217 -1.01 3.02 26.66
C TYR A 217 -0.09 4.05 26.02
N ALA A 218 -0.66 5.13 25.52
CA ALA A 218 0.05 6.29 25.02
C ALA A 218 0.12 7.35 26.11
N ALA A 219 1.31 7.52 26.70
CA ALA A 219 1.53 8.49 27.75
C ALA A 219 1.58 9.93 27.21
N PRO A 220 1.29 10.94 28.06
CA PRO A 220 1.34 12.36 27.68
C PRO A 220 2.72 12.83 27.21
N ASP A 221 3.79 12.18 27.68
CA ASP A 221 5.18 12.48 27.32
C ASP A 221 5.59 11.96 25.94
N GLY A 222 4.67 11.28 25.24
CA GLY A 222 4.89 10.71 23.91
C GLY A 222 5.44 9.27 23.93
N THR A 223 5.65 8.67 25.10
CA THR A 223 6.00 7.26 25.19
C THR A 223 4.79 6.35 24.98
N VAL A 224 5.04 5.12 24.53
CA VAL A 224 4.00 4.10 24.31
C VAL A 224 4.42 2.85 25.07
N ILE A 225 3.50 2.31 25.87
CA ILE A 225 3.70 1.14 26.71
C ILE A 225 2.70 0.08 26.25
N ASN A 226 3.16 -1.05 25.76
CA ASN A 226 2.34 -2.14 25.26
C ASN A 226 2.40 -3.37 26.19
N THR A 227 1.62 -4.39 25.85
CA THR A 227 1.51 -5.64 26.63
C THR A 227 2.81 -6.46 26.71
N PHE A 228 3.81 -6.16 25.88
CA PHE A 228 5.12 -6.84 25.88
C PHE A 228 6.17 -6.15 26.74
N ASP A 229 5.96 -4.88 27.12
CA ASP A 229 6.90 -4.15 27.99
C ASP A 229 6.89 -4.69 29.42
N ALA A 230 5.70 -5.08 29.91
CA ALA A 230 5.51 -5.84 31.13
C ALA A 230 4.34 -6.81 30.92
N MET A 231 4.62 -8.11 30.94
CA MET A 231 3.62 -9.12 30.64
C MET A 231 2.88 -9.55 31.90
N ALA A 232 1.57 -9.70 31.79
CA ALA A 232 0.70 -10.30 32.79
C ALA A 232 -0.12 -11.43 32.16
N MET A 233 0.06 -12.65 32.66
CA MET A 233 -0.77 -13.80 32.32
C MET A 233 -1.84 -13.96 33.40
N LEU A 234 -3.04 -13.46 33.10
CA LEU A 234 -4.20 -13.50 33.99
C LEU A 234 -5.01 -14.78 33.74
N ASP A 235 -5.69 -15.29 34.77
CA ASP A 235 -6.53 -16.50 34.67
C ASP A 235 -7.69 -16.36 33.66
N ASP A 236 -8.26 -15.16 33.51
CA ASP A 236 -9.25 -14.76 32.50
C ASP A 236 -8.66 -13.79 31.46
N GLY A 237 -7.35 -13.91 31.23
CA GLY A 237 -6.61 -13.07 30.30
C GLY A 237 -7.11 -13.21 28.86
N PHE A 238 -6.93 -12.16 28.08
CA PHE A 238 -7.21 -12.16 26.65
C PHE A 238 -6.39 -13.23 25.92
N ASP A 239 -7.07 -14.15 25.22
CA ASP A 239 -6.41 -15.19 24.44
C ASP A 239 -5.94 -14.62 23.08
N SER A 240 -4.76 -14.01 23.09
CA SER A 240 -4.13 -13.48 21.86
C SER A 240 -3.71 -14.58 20.88
N ALA A 241 -3.60 -15.83 21.31
CA ALA A 241 -3.28 -16.96 20.44
C ALA A 241 -4.51 -17.55 19.74
N ALA A 242 -5.71 -17.04 20.02
CA ALA A 242 -6.94 -17.48 19.39
C ALA A 242 -6.90 -17.23 17.87
N GLU A 243 -7.05 -18.30 17.09
CA GLU A 243 -7.31 -18.26 15.65
C GLU A 243 -8.81 -18.20 15.43
N LEU A 244 -9.28 -17.17 14.74
CA LEU A 244 -10.69 -16.84 14.56
C LEU A 244 -11.02 -16.89 13.06
N TYR A 245 -12.10 -17.59 12.71
CA TYR A 245 -12.73 -17.48 11.39
C TYR A 245 -13.75 -16.33 11.40
N ASP A 246 -14.25 -15.93 10.23
CA ASP A 246 -15.33 -14.93 10.10
C ASP A 246 -16.47 -15.15 11.12
N GLY A 247 -16.80 -14.09 11.85
CA GLY A 247 -17.77 -14.04 12.93
C GLY A 247 -17.30 -14.65 14.25
N GLY A 248 -16.05 -15.13 14.31
CA GLY A 248 -15.40 -15.63 15.52
C GLY A 248 -15.02 -14.48 16.44
N THR A 249 -15.24 -14.65 17.74
CA THR A 249 -14.98 -13.62 18.76
C THR A 249 -14.12 -14.19 19.87
N THR A 250 -13.18 -13.39 20.37
CA THR A 250 -12.49 -13.63 21.65
C THR A 250 -12.66 -12.43 22.58
N THR A 251 -12.71 -12.70 23.88
CA THR A 251 -12.83 -11.70 24.93
C THR A 251 -12.02 -12.15 26.14
N GLY A 252 -11.44 -11.20 26.85
CA GLY A 252 -10.67 -11.47 28.04
C GLY A 252 -9.93 -10.24 28.51
N ARG A 253 -9.39 -10.31 29.72
CA ARG A 253 -8.79 -9.14 30.36
C ARG A 253 -7.37 -8.89 29.86
N ILE A 254 -7.04 -7.63 29.62
CA ILE A 254 -5.67 -7.16 29.38
C ILE A 254 -5.21 -6.34 30.57
N ALA A 255 -3.92 -6.44 30.91
CA ALA A 255 -3.26 -5.57 31.87
C ALA A 255 -2.08 -4.83 31.23
N LEU A 256 -1.92 -3.55 31.57
CA LEU A 256 -0.78 -2.73 31.18
C LEU A 256 -0.17 -2.08 32.42
N LEU A 257 1.16 -2.14 32.57
CA LEU A 257 1.88 -1.48 33.66
C LEU A 257 2.31 -0.09 33.23
N VAL A 258 1.61 0.93 33.72
CA VAL A 258 1.73 2.32 33.25
C VAL A 258 2.10 3.25 34.41
N PRO A 259 2.47 4.53 34.16
CA PRO A 259 2.59 5.52 35.22
C PRO A 259 1.31 5.63 36.04
N ASN A 260 1.42 5.84 37.35
CA ASN A 260 0.24 5.96 38.23
C ASN A 260 -0.55 7.26 38.05
N ASP A 261 0.04 8.27 37.41
CA ASP A 261 -0.64 9.46 36.93
C ASP A 261 -1.15 9.21 35.51
N LEU A 262 -2.46 8.96 35.40
CA LEU A 262 -3.13 8.64 34.14
C LEU A 262 -3.62 9.90 33.40
N ASP A 263 -3.47 11.10 33.99
CA ASP A 263 -4.01 12.33 33.43
C ASP A 263 -3.39 12.62 32.05
N GLY A 264 -4.26 12.72 31.04
CA GLY A 264 -3.88 12.95 29.64
C GLY A 264 -3.29 11.71 28.93
N GLY A 265 -3.26 10.56 29.60
CA GLY A 265 -2.96 9.27 29.00
C GLY A 265 -4.11 8.77 28.14
N LEU A 266 -3.78 8.06 27.06
CA LEU A 266 -4.76 7.49 26.13
C LEU A 266 -4.52 6.00 25.99
N LEU A 267 -5.58 5.23 25.80
CA LEU A 267 -5.45 3.88 25.27
C LEU A 267 -5.33 3.96 23.75
N ARG A 268 -4.46 3.15 23.17
CA ARG A 268 -4.27 3.01 21.73
C ARG A 268 -4.67 1.61 21.31
N VAL A 269 -5.61 1.53 20.38
CA VAL A 269 -6.11 0.31 19.78
C VAL A 269 -5.66 0.26 18.32
N THR A 270 -5.01 -0.82 17.91
CA THR A 270 -4.62 -1.05 16.51
C THR A 270 -5.34 -2.31 16.03
N PRO A 271 -6.42 -2.21 15.24
CA PRO A 271 -7.26 -3.35 14.82
C PRO A 271 -6.64 -4.13 13.65
N GLY A 272 -5.38 -4.54 13.78
CA GLY A 272 -4.61 -5.25 12.74
C GLY A 272 -3.13 -4.91 12.78
N ILE A 273 -2.28 -5.69 12.09
CA ILE A 273 -0.82 -5.52 12.12
C ILE A 273 -0.39 -4.18 11.50
N LEU A 274 -1.08 -3.74 10.44
CA LEU A 274 -0.79 -2.52 9.69
C LEU A 274 -1.95 -1.53 9.70
N ALA A 275 -2.99 -1.79 10.51
CA ALA A 275 -4.13 -0.91 10.66
C ALA A 275 -3.72 0.42 11.30
N ASP A 276 -4.53 1.45 11.06
CA ASP A 276 -4.34 2.75 11.71
C ASP A 276 -4.60 2.67 13.23
N ASP A 277 -3.80 3.43 13.98
CA ASP A 277 -3.94 3.55 15.43
C ASP A 277 -5.17 4.40 15.79
N VAL A 278 -6.04 3.87 16.64
CA VAL A 278 -7.16 4.62 17.23
C VAL A 278 -6.86 4.93 18.69
N PHE A 279 -6.92 6.22 19.03
CA PHE A 279 -6.73 6.73 20.38
C PHE A 279 -8.05 6.92 21.11
N VAL A 280 -8.12 6.33 22.29
CA VAL A 280 -9.30 6.20 23.13
C VAL A 280 -9.02 6.85 24.49
N SER A 281 -9.94 7.67 24.97
CA SER A 281 -9.86 8.33 26.27
C SER A 281 -10.15 7.34 27.39
N LEU A 282 -9.42 7.47 28.51
CA LEU A 282 -9.68 6.66 29.70
C LEU A 282 -10.92 7.18 30.47
N PRO A 283 -11.80 6.30 30.99
CA PRO A 283 -12.96 6.66 31.82
C PRO A 283 -12.64 7.35 33.15
#